data_AF-A0AAU9SNN1-F1
#
_entry.id   AF-A0AAU9SNN1-F1
#
_cell.length_a   1.000
_cell.length_b   1.000
_cell.length_c   1.000
_cell.angle_alpha   90.00
_cell.angle_beta   90.00
_cell.angle_gamma   90.00
#
_symmetry.space_group_name_H-M   'P 1'
#
loop_
_entity.id
_entity.type
_entity.pdbx_description
1 polymer ?
#
loop_
_entity_poly.entity_id
_entity_poly.type
_entity_poly.pdbx_seq_one_letter_code
_entity_poly.pdbx_strand_id
1 'polypeptide(L)'
;MKTHFQLPSTIYHKSKQSQTIEEQQVEEEAILLARRLSNAAAFPMVLKAALELGVIDTVATIGHGSWLSSSEISIRLPTIPTNPEPPVLLDRMLRLLASYSILKCRNVVKEDSGQTGKIWMVYGAGPVCKLLLNNSDGSGSFARL
;
A
#
# COMPACT_ATOMS: atom_id res chain seq x y z
N MET A 1 78.71 7.05 -0.23
CA MET A 1 77.69 6.00 -0.51
C MET A 1 76.50 6.25 0.40
N LYS A 2 75.41 6.82 -0.11
CA LYS A 2 74.12 6.88 0.58
C LYS A 2 73.15 6.03 -0.22
N THR A 3 72.82 4.87 0.32
CA THR A 3 71.84 3.94 -0.23
C THR A 3 70.45 4.57 -0.07
N HIS A 4 69.82 4.89 -1.19
CA HIS A 4 68.39 5.23 -1.22
C HIS A 4 67.61 3.94 -0.95
N PHE A 5 67.06 3.82 0.26
CA PHE A 5 66.01 2.86 0.56
C PHE A 5 64.69 3.43 0.03
N GLN A 6 64.19 2.86 -1.06
CA GLN A 6 62.86 3.12 -1.57
C GLN A 6 61.91 2.08 -0.97
N LEU A 7 60.96 2.53 -0.12
CA LEU A 7 59.90 1.64 0.37
C LEU A 7 58.87 1.35 -0.74
N PRO A 8 58.25 0.15 -0.77
CA PRO A 8 57.33 -0.23 -1.82
C PRO A 8 56.03 0.59 -1.73
N SER A 9 55.71 1.31 -2.81
CA SER A 9 54.48 2.07 -2.98
C SER A 9 53.31 1.16 -3.38
N THR A 10 52.88 0.26 -2.49
CA THR A 10 51.72 -0.62 -2.74
C THR A 10 50.77 -0.66 -1.55
N ILE A 11 50.28 0.51 -1.09
CA ILE A 11 49.10 0.59 -0.20
C ILE A 11 48.09 1.68 -0.65
N TYR A 12 48.47 2.65 -1.47
CA TYR A 12 47.59 3.79 -1.82
C TYR A 12 47.03 3.70 -3.24
N HIS A 13 46.28 2.63 -3.51
CA HIS A 13 45.32 2.61 -4.61
C HIS A 13 44.08 1.77 -4.23
N LYS A 14 43.53 2.00 -3.03
CA LYS A 14 42.12 1.68 -2.79
C LYS A 14 41.35 2.72 -3.60
N SER A 15 40.80 2.28 -4.72
CA SER A 15 40.36 3.12 -5.83
C SER A 15 39.31 4.15 -5.37
N LYS A 16 39.45 5.39 -5.86
CA LYS A 16 38.43 6.44 -5.79
C LYS A 16 37.03 5.92 -6.15
N GLN A 17 36.97 4.95 -7.05
CA GLN A 17 35.76 4.23 -7.45
C GLN A 17 35.09 3.43 -6.32
N SER A 18 35.81 2.74 -5.43
CA SER A 18 35.17 2.03 -4.31
C SER A 18 34.54 3.01 -3.31
N GLN A 19 35.16 4.16 -3.05
CA GLN A 19 34.60 5.19 -2.17
C GLN A 19 33.33 5.83 -2.78
N THR A 20 33.34 6.14 -4.07
CA THR A 20 32.17 6.70 -4.76
C THR A 20 30.99 5.73 -4.82
N ILE A 21 31.23 4.42 -4.94
CA ILE A 21 30.18 3.39 -4.92
C ILE A 21 29.58 3.24 -3.52
N GLU A 22 30.40 3.26 -2.47
CA GLU A 22 29.94 3.19 -1.07
C GLU A 22 29.09 4.41 -0.69
N GLU A 23 29.51 5.63 -1.07
CA GLU A 23 28.73 6.86 -0.84
C GLU A 23 27.39 6.86 -1.60
N GLN A 24 27.37 6.35 -2.83
CA GLN A 24 26.13 6.21 -3.62
C GLN A 24 25.17 5.19 -2.99
N GLN A 25 25.67 4.07 -2.46
CA GLN A 25 24.86 3.09 -1.75
C GLN A 25 24.27 3.66 -0.47
N VAL A 26 25.05 4.42 0.30
CA VAL A 26 24.58 5.10 1.52
C VAL A 26 23.47 6.12 1.20
N GLU A 27 23.63 6.90 0.14
CA GLU A 27 22.60 7.85 -0.30
C GLU A 27 21.33 7.13 -0.79
N GLU A 28 21.48 6.03 -1.54
CA GLU A 28 20.34 5.22 -1.97
C GLU A 28 19.56 4.63 -0.78
N GLU A 29 20.27 4.12 0.23
CA GLU A 29 19.67 3.65 1.48
C GLU A 29 18.96 4.78 2.25
N ALA A 30 19.56 5.97 2.31
CA ALA A 30 18.95 7.15 2.93
C ALA A 30 17.67 7.57 2.20
N ILE A 31 17.66 7.56 0.87
CA ILE A 31 16.47 7.84 0.04
C ILE A 31 15.37 6.81 0.31
N LEU A 32 15.72 5.52 0.41
CA LEU A 32 14.77 4.46 0.73
C LEU A 32 14.19 4.61 2.14
N LEU A 33 15.03 4.98 3.12
CA LEU A 33 14.59 5.25 4.49
C LEU A 33 13.64 6.46 4.54
N ALA A 34 14.00 7.57 3.88
CA ALA A 34 13.16 8.76 3.80
C ALA A 34 11.79 8.44 3.18
N ARG A 35 11.75 7.62 2.12
CA ARG A 35 10.50 7.15 1.49
C ARG A 35 9.65 6.25 2.39
N ARG A 36 10.27 5.40 3.21
CA ARG A 36 9.55 4.57 4.18
C ARG A 36 8.97 5.43 5.29
N LEU A 37 9.75 6.37 5.83
CA LEU A 37 9.33 7.28 6.89
C LEU A 37 8.19 8.20 6.43
N SER A 38 8.27 8.75 5.21
CA SER A 38 7.21 9.61 4.69
C SER A 38 5.87 8.90 4.51
N ASN A 39 5.88 7.57 4.32
CA ASN A 39 4.69 6.75 4.16
C ASN A 39 4.33 5.91 5.40
N ALA A 40 5.10 6.02 6.50
CA ALA A 40 4.99 5.12 7.64
C ALA A 40 3.59 5.11 8.29
N ALA A 41 2.94 6.27 8.33
CA ALA A 41 1.60 6.42 8.91
C ALA A 41 0.47 6.13 7.91
N ALA A 42 0.74 6.07 6.60
CA ALA A 42 -0.30 6.01 5.58
C ALA A 42 -1.16 4.75 5.73
N PHE A 43 -0.54 3.59 5.85
CA PHE A 43 -1.24 2.32 6.02
C PHE A 43 -2.08 2.25 7.31
N PRO A 44 -1.53 2.44 8.52
CA PRO A 44 -2.31 2.32 9.75
C PRO A 44 -3.47 3.34 9.81
N MET A 45 -3.27 4.57 9.31
CA MET A 45 -4.34 5.56 9.25
C MET A 45 -5.47 5.14 8.30
N VAL A 46 -5.13 4.64 7.12
CA VAL A 46 -6.13 4.20 6.13
C VAL A 46 -6.86 2.94 6.60
N LEU A 47 -6.18 2.00 7.24
CA LEU A 47 -6.81 0.82 7.82
C LEU A 47 -7.82 1.21 8.91
N LYS A 48 -7.44 2.12 9.82
CA LYS A 48 -8.35 2.64 10.84
C LYS A 48 -9.58 3.29 10.23
N ALA A 49 -9.40 4.17 9.25
CA ALA A 49 -10.51 4.82 8.56
C ALA A 49 -11.43 3.81 7.85
N ALA A 50 -10.87 2.78 7.22
CA ALA A 50 -11.64 1.73 6.56
C ALA A 50 -12.48 0.90 7.54
N LEU A 51 -11.99 0.68 8.76
CA LEU A 51 -12.74 0.05 9.84
C LEU A 51 -13.87 0.96 10.34
N GLU A 52 -13.58 2.22 10.62
CA GLU A 52 -14.57 3.19 11.12
C GLU A 52 -15.70 3.47 10.11
N LEU A 53 -15.37 3.48 8.81
CA LEU A 53 -16.35 3.64 7.74
C LEU A 53 -17.15 2.36 7.46
N GLY A 54 -16.79 1.21 8.06
CA GLY A 54 -17.45 -0.08 7.81
C GLY A 54 -17.13 -0.68 6.44
N VAL A 55 -16.03 -0.28 5.80
CA VAL A 55 -15.62 -0.78 4.47
C VAL A 55 -15.25 -2.25 4.54
N ILE A 56 -14.50 -2.64 5.58
CA ILE A 56 -14.10 -4.03 5.80
C ILE A 56 -15.33 -4.92 5.98
N ASP A 57 -16.27 -4.49 6.83
CA ASP A 57 -17.51 -5.21 7.10
C ASP A 57 -18.37 -5.33 5.83
N THR A 58 -18.48 -4.25 5.05
CA THR A 58 -19.24 -4.22 3.80
C THR A 58 -18.70 -5.25 2.80
N VAL A 59 -17.38 -5.27 2.59
CA VAL A 59 -16.75 -6.19 1.61
C VAL A 59 -16.75 -7.63 2.12
N ALA A 60 -16.62 -7.84 3.43
CA ALA A 60 -16.63 -9.18 4.04
C ALA A 60 -18.03 -9.83 4.09
N THR A 61 -19.08 -9.05 4.34
CA THR A 61 -20.46 -9.54 4.48
C THR A 61 -21.02 -10.09 3.18
N ILE A 62 -20.57 -9.58 2.03
CA ILE A 62 -21.06 -9.99 0.70
C ILE A 62 -20.53 -11.38 0.30
N GLY A 63 -19.67 -11.97 1.13
CA GLY A 63 -19.25 -13.37 1.04
C GLY A 63 -18.02 -13.59 0.17
N HIS A 64 -17.44 -14.79 0.32
CA HIS A 64 -16.27 -15.19 -0.44
C HIS A 64 -16.57 -15.33 -1.93
N GLY A 65 -15.82 -14.61 -2.76
CA GLY A 65 -15.88 -14.72 -4.21
C GLY A 65 -16.68 -13.60 -4.90
N SER A 66 -17.35 -12.75 -4.13
CA SER A 66 -18.01 -11.55 -4.64
C SER A 66 -17.01 -10.43 -4.89
N TRP A 67 -17.24 -9.66 -5.95
CA TRP A 67 -16.38 -8.55 -6.37
C TRP A 67 -17.22 -7.29 -6.55
N LEU A 68 -16.74 -6.17 -6.02
CA LEU A 68 -17.46 -4.91 -6.00
C LEU A 68 -16.56 -3.79 -6.50
N SER A 69 -17.11 -2.92 -7.34
CA SER A 69 -16.48 -1.65 -7.65
C SER A 69 -16.53 -0.69 -6.46
N SER A 70 -15.66 0.31 -6.47
CA SER A 70 -15.62 1.36 -5.45
C SER A 70 -16.95 2.10 -5.31
N SER A 71 -17.66 2.32 -6.42
CA SER A 71 -19.00 2.94 -6.40
C SER A 71 -20.03 2.04 -5.69
N GLU A 72 -20.03 0.75 -5.96
CA GLU A 72 -20.94 -0.20 -5.31
C GLU A 72 -20.64 -0.38 -3.82
N ILE A 73 -19.37 -0.26 -3.41
CA ILE A 73 -19.00 -0.24 -2.00
C ILE A 73 -19.54 1.04 -1.37
N SER A 74 -19.32 2.21 -2.00
CA SER A 74 -19.76 3.52 -1.48
C SER A 74 -21.26 3.58 -1.22
N ILE A 75 -22.09 2.94 -2.05
CA ILE A 75 -23.55 2.92 -1.89
C ILE A 75 -23.98 2.08 -0.67
N ARG A 76 -23.17 1.09 -0.29
CA ARG A 76 -23.45 0.17 0.81
C ARG A 76 -22.88 0.63 2.16
N LEU A 77 -22.04 1.67 2.16
CA LEU A 77 -21.50 2.20 3.40
C LEU A 77 -22.60 2.87 4.25
N PRO A 78 -22.58 2.70 5.57
CA PRO A 78 -23.60 3.26 6.47
C PRO A 78 -23.58 4.80 6.52
N THR A 79 -22.44 5.42 6.20
CA THR A 79 -22.27 6.87 6.16
C THR A 79 -22.13 7.34 4.73
N ILE A 80 -23.06 8.20 4.26
CA ILE A 80 -22.97 8.86 2.96
C ILE A 80 -21.88 9.93 3.07
N PRO A 81 -20.76 9.84 2.32
CA PRO A 81 -19.71 10.84 2.39
C PRO A 81 -20.23 12.18 1.86
N THR A 82 -20.08 13.26 2.65
CA THR A 82 -20.53 14.62 2.30
C THR A 82 -19.68 15.28 1.19
N ASN A 83 -18.67 14.59 0.66
CA ASN A 83 -17.69 15.13 -0.29
C ASN A 83 -18.18 15.02 -1.75
N PRO A 84 -17.83 15.93 -2.68
CA PRO A 84 -18.24 15.84 -4.10
C PRO A 84 -17.57 14.72 -4.91
N GLU A 85 -16.45 14.14 -4.44
CA GLU A 85 -15.75 13.01 -5.11
C GLU A 85 -15.59 11.74 -4.25
N PRO A 86 -16.66 11.16 -3.66
CA PRO A 86 -16.54 9.99 -2.77
C PRO A 86 -15.92 8.74 -3.41
N PRO A 87 -16.27 8.36 -4.65
CA PRO A 87 -15.75 7.13 -5.25
C PRO A 87 -14.23 7.13 -5.45
N VAL A 88 -13.62 8.29 -5.72
CA VAL A 88 -12.18 8.39 -6.02
C VAL A 88 -11.34 8.21 -4.76
N LEU A 89 -11.75 8.81 -3.64
CA LEU A 89 -11.06 8.66 -2.36
C LEU A 89 -11.19 7.24 -1.81
N LEU A 90 -12.40 6.68 -1.89
CA LEU A 90 -12.64 5.29 -1.51
C LEU A 90 -11.79 4.35 -2.35
N ASP A 91 -11.72 4.56 -3.66
CA ASP A 91 -10.91 3.73 -4.54
C ASP A 91 -9.40 3.79 -4.19
N ARG A 92 -8.86 4.95 -3.85
CA ARG A 92 -7.46 5.08 -3.37
C ARG A 92 -7.23 4.30 -2.08
N MET A 93 -8.16 4.37 -1.13
CA MET A 93 -8.12 3.58 0.10
C MET A 93 -8.16 2.08 -0.19
N LEU A 94 -9.08 1.63 -1.04
CA LEU A 94 -9.21 0.23 -1.42
C LEU A 94 -7.96 -0.30 -2.12
N ARG A 95 -7.31 0.50 -2.98
CA ARG A 95 -6.03 0.15 -3.61
C ARG A 95 -4.91 -0.02 -2.60
N LEU A 96 -4.80 0.88 -1.62
CA LEU A 96 -3.79 0.74 -0.57
C LEU A 96 -4.04 -0.53 0.24
N LEU A 97 -5.28 -0.80 0.65
CA LEU A 97 -5.59 -2.04 1.38
C LEU A 97 -5.30 -3.30 0.55
N ALA A 98 -5.53 -3.24 -0.76
CA ALA A 98 -5.21 -4.34 -1.67
C ALA A 98 -3.69 -4.55 -1.81
N SER A 99 -2.85 -3.50 -1.79
CA SER A 99 -1.39 -3.65 -1.84
C SER A 99 -0.82 -4.34 -0.60
N TYR A 100 -1.55 -4.29 0.53
CA TYR A 100 -1.22 -5.01 1.76
C TYR A 100 -1.95 -6.36 1.87
N SER A 101 -2.54 -6.86 0.78
CA SER A 101 -3.29 -8.12 0.72
C SER A 101 -4.47 -8.24 1.69
N ILE A 102 -4.96 -7.09 2.20
CA ILE A 102 -6.17 -7.07 3.01
C ILE A 102 -7.39 -7.34 2.14
N LEU A 103 -7.42 -6.68 0.98
CA LEU A 103 -8.41 -6.88 -0.06
C LEU A 103 -7.76 -7.59 -1.25
N LYS A 104 -8.58 -8.28 -2.02
CA LYS A 104 -8.22 -8.72 -3.37
C LYS A 104 -8.64 -7.62 -4.34
N CYS A 105 -7.84 -7.35 -5.36
CA CYS A 105 -8.21 -6.45 -6.46
C CYS A 105 -8.02 -7.12 -7.82
N ARG A 106 -8.88 -6.82 -8.79
CA ARG A 106 -8.68 -7.19 -10.19
C ARG A 106 -9.25 -6.12 -11.12
N ASN A 107 -8.72 -6.07 -12.32
CA ASN A 107 -9.20 -5.20 -13.38
C ASN A 107 -10.31 -5.91 -14.18
N VAL A 108 -11.38 -5.18 -14.49
CA VAL A 108 -12.49 -5.64 -15.33
C VAL A 108 -12.64 -4.65 -16.48
N VAL A 109 -12.70 -5.18 -17.70
CA VAL A 109 -13.00 -4.39 -18.90
C VAL A 109 -14.51 -4.40 -19.08
N LYS A 110 -15.13 -3.22 -19.12
CA LYS A 110 -16.53 -3.10 -19.54
C LYS A 110 -16.55 -2.70 -21.01
N GLU A 111 -17.11 -3.56 -21.85
CA GLU A 111 -17.44 -3.21 -23.22
C GLU A 111 -18.67 -2.30 -23.20
N ASP A 112 -18.45 -0.99 -23.09
CA ASP A 112 -19.50 -0.03 -23.44
C ASP A 112 -19.54 0.05 -24.97
N SER A 113 -20.73 -0.18 -25.53
CA SER A 113 -21.06 -0.28 -26.96
C SER A 113 -20.32 0.71 -27.88
N GLY A 114 -19.12 0.34 -28.34
CA GLY A 114 -18.46 0.94 -29.50
C GLY A 114 -17.27 1.87 -29.25
N GLN A 115 -16.91 2.22 -28.01
CA GLN A 115 -15.72 3.06 -27.77
C GLN A 115 -14.97 2.65 -26.50
N THR A 116 -13.71 2.26 -26.70
CA THR A 116 -12.63 2.08 -25.71
C THR A 116 -13.07 1.53 -24.35
N GLY A 117 -12.95 0.21 -24.17
CA GLY A 117 -13.33 -0.48 -22.94
C GLY A 117 -12.73 0.18 -21.70
N LYS A 118 -13.56 0.84 -20.90
CA LYS A 118 -13.11 1.44 -19.65
C LYS A 118 -12.72 0.32 -18.70
N ILE A 119 -11.49 0.37 -18.21
CA ILE A 119 -10.98 -0.55 -17.20
C ILE A 119 -11.40 -0.02 -15.84
N TRP A 120 -12.12 -0.85 -15.09
CA TRP A 120 -12.51 -0.55 -13.71
C TRP A 120 -11.88 -1.57 -12.77
N MET A 121 -11.51 -1.11 -11.57
CA MET A 121 -11.04 -1.98 -10.51
C MET A 121 -12.22 -2.48 -9.69
N VAL A 122 -12.23 -3.78 -9.42
CA VAL A 122 -13.15 -4.41 -8.47
C VAL A 122 -12.39 -5.07 -7.34
N TYR A 123 -12.99 -5.05 -6.17
CA TYR A 123 -12.40 -5.47 -4.91
C TYR A 123 -13.20 -6.60 -4.29
N GLY A 124 -12.51 -7.50 -3.61
CA GLY A 124 -13.13 -8.60 -2.86
C GLY A 124 -12.43 -8.81 -1.53
N ALA A 125 -13.10 -9.51 -0.61
CA ALA A 125 -12.55 -9.77 0.71
C ALA A 125 -11.31 -10.69 0.63
N GLY A 126 -10.19 -10.24 1.20
CA GLY A 126 -9.06 -11.12 1.52
C GLY A 126 -9.35 -11.96 2.76
N PRO A 127 -8.57 -13.03 3.02
CA PRO A 127 -8.75 -13.88 4.20
C PRO A 127 -8.69 -13.11 5.52
N VAL A 128 -7.83 -12.08 5.60
CA VAL A 128 -7.65 -11.26 6.81
C VAL A 128 -8.87 -10.42 7.15
N CYS A 129 -9.75 -10.10 6.19
CA CYS A 129 -10.95 -9.31 6.45
C CYS A 129 -11.83 -9.93 7.55
N LYS A 130 -11.90 -11.27 7.63
CA LYS A 130 -12.64 -11.97 8.69
C LYS A 130 -12.14 -11.66 10.10
N LEU A 131 -10.83 -11.48 10.25
CA LEU A 131 -10.19 -11.20 11.54
C LEU A 131 -10.32 -9.72 11.93
N LEU A 132 -10.55 -8.87 10.92
CA LEU A 132 -10.72 -7.43 11.04
C LEU A 132 -12.19 -7.02 11.17
N LEU A 133 -13.13 -7.96 11.08
CA LEU A 133 -14.55 -7.68 11.23
C LEU A 133 -14.83 -7.05 12.58
N ASN A 134 -15.55 -5.94 12.57
CA ASN A 134 -16.08 -5.36 13.79
C ASN A 134 -17.39 -6.07 14.11
N ASN A 135 -17.30 -7.26 14.71
CA ASN A 135 -18.52 -7.93 15.13
C ASN A 135 -19.19 -7.06 16.19
N SER A 136 -20.42 -6.63 15.92
CA SER A 136 -21.26 -5.83 16.83
C SER A 136 -21.62 -6.56 18.13
N ASP A 137 -21.22 -7.83 18.27
CA ASP A 137 -21.29 -8.62 19.50
C ASP A 137 -20.07 -8.42 20.43
N GLY A 138 -19.10 -7.56 20.05
CA GLY A 138 -17.88 -7.34 20.83
C GLY A 138 -16.85 -8.47 20.73
N SER A 139 -17.02 -9.41 19.80
CA SER A 139 -16.11 -10.53 19.55
C SER A 139 -15.10 -10.27 18.41
N GLY A 140 -15.11 -9.08 17.80
CA GLY A 140 -14.09 -8.67 16.84
C GLY A 140 -12.75 -8.38 17.53
N SER A 141 -11.65 -8.98 17.06
CA SER A 141 -10.32 -8.89 17.69
C SER A 141 -9.73 -7.46 17.75
N PHE A 142 -10.36 -6.48 17.09
CA PHE A 142 -9.90 -5.09 17.00
C PHE A 142 -10.91 -4.07 17.54
N ALA A 143 -12.08 -4.49 18.04
CA ALA A 143 -13.11 -3.59 18.57
C ALA A 143 -12.69 -2.83 19.86
N ARG A 144 -11.47 -3.08 20.37
CA ARG A 144 -10.94 -2.55 21.64
C ARG A 144 -9.64 -1.75 21.52
N LEU A 145 -9.17 -1.44 20.31
CA LEU A 145 -8.01 -0.54 20.13
C LEU A 145 -8.44 0.92 19.98
#